data_AF-A0AAN8TT02-F1
#
_entry.id   AF-A0AAN8TT02-F1
#
_cell.length_a   1.000
_cell.length_b   1.000
_cell.length_c   1.000
_cell.angle_alpha   90.00
_cell.angle_beta   90.00
_cell.angle_gamma   90.00
#
_symmetry.space_group_name_H-M   'P 1'
#
loop_
_entity.id
_entity.type
_entity.pdbx_description
1 polymer ?
#
loop_
_entity_poly.entity_id
_entity_poly.type
_entity_poly.pdbx_seq_one_letter_code
_entity_poly.pdbx_strand_id
1 'polypeptide(L)'
;MGDSPKGDLSTTSSMHTSILQEALGSNSRASESLMYSYKRSFNGFVAKLTVEEKNRIANMDAVVSVFPNGRKELHTTRSWDFIGLPQQVTR
;
A
#
# COMPACT_ATOMS: atom_id res chain seq x y z
N MET A 1 9.40 -3.58 -0.94
CA MET A 1 8.37 -3.17 0.05
C MET A 1 9.06 -3.13 1.39
N GLY A 2 8.83 -2.11 2.22
CA GLY A 2 9.63 -1.82 3.41
C GLY A 2 9.72 -2.95 4.44
N ASP A 3 10.46 -2.70 5.51
CA ASP A 3 10.74 -3.71 6.54
C ASP A 3 9.47 -4.28 7.19
N SER A 4 9.58 -5.49 7.73
CA SER A 4 8.54 -6.06 8.57
C SER A 4 8.38 -5.23 9.85
N PRO A 5 7.15 -5.10 10.37
CA PRO A 5 6.93 -4.34 11.59
C PRO A 5 7.62 -4.99 12.80
N LYS A 6 8.55 -4.26 13.43
CA LYS A 6 9.23 -4.66 14.68
C LYS A 6 8.56 -3.94 15.85
N GLY A 7 7.33 -4.33 16.20
CA GLY A 7 6.57 -3.68 17.26
C GLY A 7 5.12 -4.15 17.32
N ASP A 8 4.39 -3.70 18.34
CA ASP A 8 2.97 -4.04 18.51
C ASP A 8 2.10 -3.36 17.43
N LEU A 9 0.94 -3.95 17.10
CA LEU A 9 0.04 -3.42 16.05
C LEU A 9 -0.48 -2.00 16.35
N SER A 10 -0.43 -1.60 17.62
CA SER A 10 -0.79 -0.25 18.07
C SER A 10 0.26 0.79 17.66
N THR A 11 1.55 0.48 17.80
CA THR A 11 2.65 1.43 17.51
C THR A 11 2.81 1.67 16.00
N THR A 12 2.60 0.63 15.19
CA THR A 12 2.59 0.77 13.72
C THR A 12 1.42 1.63 13.24
N SER A 13 0.26 1.49 13.89
CA SER A 13 -0.92 2.31 13.58
C SER A 13 -0.67 3.78 13.89
N SER A 14 -0.07 4.09 15.03
CA SER A 14 0.21 5.47 15.41
C SER A 14 1.26 6.11 14.49
N MET A 15 2.29 5.35 14.07
CA MET A 15 3.27 5.82 13.09
C MET A 15 2.63 6.18 11.74
N HIS A 16 1.74 5.33 11.21
CA HIS A 16 1.05 5.62 9.96
C HIS A 16 0.18 6.87 10.04
N THR A 17 -0.52 7.07 11.15
CA THR A 17 -1.33 8.28 11.36
C THR A 17 -0.44 9.51 11.52
N SER A 18 0.72 9.40 12.18
CA SER A 18 1.67 10.52 12.35
C SER A 18 2.22 11.01 11.01
N ILE A 19 2.61 10.11 10.11
CA ILE A 19 3.08 10.47 8.76
C ILE A 19 1.99 11.21 7.98
N LEU A 20 0.74 10.74 8.06
CA LEU A 20 -0.39 11.40 7.42
C LEU A 20 -0.71 12.76 8.05
N GLN A 21 -0.63 12.88 9.37
CA GLN A 21 -0.85 14.15 10.07
C GLN A 21 0.17 15.20 9.63
N GLU A 22 1.44 14.83 9.54
CA GLU A 22 2.51 15.74 9.12
C GLU A 22 2.32 16.20 7.67
N ALA A 23 1.85 15.31 6.77
CA ALA A 23 1.62 15.67 5.38
C ALA A 23 0.33 16.49 5.13
N LEU A 24 -0.76 16.14 5.82
CA LEU A 24 -2.07 16.78 5.66
C LEU A 24 -2.28 17.99 6.59
N GLY A 25 -1.45 18.15 7.63
CA GLY A 25 -1.54 19.23 8.62
C GLY A 25 -2.77 19.16 9.53
N SER A 26 -3.52 18.06 9.51
CA SER A 26 -4.73 17.89 10.33
C SER A 26 -4.98 16.44 10.70
N ASN A 27 -5.30 16.20 11.97
CA ASN A 27 -5.57 14.86 12.52
C ASN A 27 -6.90 14.27 12.02
N SER A 28 -7.94 15.10 11.85
CA SER A 28 -9.22 14.63 11.29
C SER A 28 -9.03 14.16 9.85
N ARG A 29 -8.34 14.97 9.03
CA ARG A 29 -8.06 14.63 7.63
C ARG A 29 -7.15 13.40 7.50
N ALA A 30 -6.16 13.26 8.37
CA ALA A 30 -5.30 12.06 8.40
C ALA A 30 -6.14 10.79 8.63
N SER A 31 -7.03 10.81 9.62
CA SER A 31 -7.90 9.67 9.95
C SER A 31 -8.91 9.36 8.84
N GLU A 32 -9.47 10.37 8.18
CA GLU A 32 -10.40 10.20 7.06
C GLU A 32 -9.72 9.73 5.77
N SER A 33 -8.48 10.15 5.54
CA SER A 33 -7.70 9.78 4.36
C SER A 33 -7.18 8.34 4.42
N LEU A 34 -6.91 7.82 5.63
CA LEU A 34 -6.35 6.49 5.84
C LEU A 34 -7.39 5.40 5.50
N MET A 35 -7.17 4.68 4.41
CA MET A 35 -8.05 3.58 3.99
C MET A 35 -7.65 2.24 4.61
N TYR A 36 -6.34 1.96 4.64
CA TYR A 36 -5.84 0.68 5.13
C TYR A 36 -4.44 0.82 5.71
N SER A 37 -4.12 -0.02 6.67
CA SER A 37 -2.84 -0.05 7.37
C SER A 37 -2.31 -1.48 7.37
N TYR A 38 -1.21 -1.72 6.66
CA TYR A 38 -0.51 -3.00 6.65
C TYR A 38 0.36 -3.10 7.90
N LYS A 39 0.04 -4.05 8.78
CA LYS A 39 0.66 -4.20 10.11
C LYS A 39 1.36 -5.54 10.33
N ARG A 40 1.39 -6.41 9.32
CA ARG A 40 1.87 -7.79 9.48
C ARG A 40 3.07 -8.11 8.61
N SER A 41 2.92 -7.94 7.30
CA SER A 41 3.93 -8.40 6.33
C SER A 41 4.96 -7.34 5.99
N PHE A 42 4.58 -6.06 6.03
CA PHE A 42 5.46 -4.92 5.79
C PHE A 42 4.85 -3.68 6.44
N ASN A 43 5.68 -2.70 6.76
CA ASN A 43 5.24 -1.38 7.20
C ASN A 43 4.75 -0.58 5.98
N GLY A 44 3.45 -0.32 5.93
CA GLY A 44 2.86 0.48 4.87
C GLY A 44 1.39 0.77 5.10
N PHE A 45 0.86 1.76 4.39
CA PHE A 45 -0.54 2.13 4.47
C PHE A 45 -1.06 2.57 3.10
N VAL A 46 -2.38 2.60 2.98
CA VAL A 46 -3.11 3.10 1.81
C VAL A 46 -3.91 4.30 2.28
N ALA A 47 -3.73 5.43 1.61
CA ALA A 47 -4.47 6.65 1.90
C ALA A 47 -4.98 7.32 0.62
N LYS A 48 -6.09 8.05 0.74
CA LYS A 48 -6.59 8.96 -0.30
C LYS A 48 -5.89 10.30 -0.15
N LEU A 49 -5.13 10.68 -1.17
CA LEU A 49 -4.29 11.88 -1.15
C LEU A 49 -4.48 12.65 -2.45
N THR A 50 -4.34 13.97 -2.38
CA THR A 50 -4.17 14.79 -3.58
C THR A 50 -2.76 14.62 -4.16
N VAL A 51 -2.53 15.12 -5.38
CA VAL A 51 -1.22 15.05 -6.03
C VAL A 51 -0.16 15.81 -5.22
N GLU A 52 -0.53 16.95 -4.64
CA GLU A 52 0.34 17.76 -3.80
C GLU A 52 0.71 17.03 -2.50
N GLU A 53 -0.28 16.46 -1.81
CA GLU A 53 -0.09 15.69 -0.58
C GLU A 53 0.80 14.47 -0.80
N LYS A 54 0.57 13.74 -1.90
CA LYS A 54 1.40 12.59 -2.30
C LYS A 54 2.86 13.01 -2.54
N ASN A 55 3.09 14.16 -3.17
CA ASN A 55 4.46 14.64 -3.40
C ASN A 55 5.15 15.07 -2.09
N ARG A 56 4.42 15.63 -1.12
CA ARG A 56 4.96 15.90 0.22
C ARG A 56 5.39 14.62 0.92
N ILE A 57 4.52 13.60 0.91
CA ILE A 57 4.81 12.30 1.55
C ILE A 57 5.99 11.60 0.87
N ALA A 58 6.10 11.70 -0.45
CA ALA A 58 7.23 11.11 -1.18
C ALA A 58 8.60 11.73 -0.84
N ASN A 59 8.61 12.94 -0.27
CA ASN A 59 9.84 13.66 0.13
C ASN A 59 10.18 13.47 1.62
N MET A 60 9.40 12.68 2.38
CA MET A 60 9.68 12.43 3.79
C MET A 60 10.70 11.30 3.96
N ASP A 61 11.70 11.51 4.81
CA ASP A 61 12.74 10.50 5.12
C ASP A 61 12.15 9.18 5.67
N ALA A 62 11.00 9.25 6.35
CA ALA A 62 10.30 8.08 6.88
C ALA A 62 9.62 7.21 5.81
N VAL A 63 9.53 7.69 4.56
CA VAL A 63 8.77 7.05 3.48
C VAL A 63 9.73 6.49 2.42
N VAL A 64 9.75 5.17 2.29
CA VAL A 64 10.61 4.50 1.30
C VAL A 64 10.12 4.69 -0.14
N SER A 65 8.80 4.61 -0.36
CA SER A 65 8.23 4.70 -1.70
C SER A 65 6.73 5.00 -1.66
N VAL A 66 6.25 5.82 -2.59
CA VAL A 66 4.81 6.09 -2.80
C VAL A 66 4.41 5.69 -4.22
N PHE A 67 3.37 4.86 -4.34
CA PHE A 67 2.87 4.39 -5.62
C PHE A 67 1.33 4.44 -5.65
N PRO A 68 0.72 4.63 -6.83
CA PRO A 68 -0.74 4.66 -6.95
C PRO A 68 -1.32 3.28 -6.60
N ASN A 69 -2.39 3.29 -5.81
CA ASN A 69 -3.14 2.07 -5.52
C ASN A 69 -3.85 1.59 -6.79
N GLY A 70 -3.55 0.36 -7.22
CA GLY A 70 -4.14 -0.25 -8.41
C GLY A 70 -4.61 -1.66 -8.12
N ARG A 71 -5.76 -2.04 -8.68
CA ARG A 71 -6.18 -3.45 -8.68
C ARG A 71 -5.22 -4.23 -9.57
N LYS A 72 -4.64 -5.29 -9.03
CA LYS A 72 -3.85 -6.25 -9.79
C LYS A 72 -4.76 -7.37 -10.27
N GLU A 73 -4.64 -7.73 -11.53
CA GLU A 73 -5.29 -8.92 -12.07
C GLU A 73 -4.56 -10.15 -11.54
N LEU A 74 -5.33 -11.12 -11.03
CA LEU A 74 -4.77 -12.37 -10.53
C LEU A 74 -4.38 -13.24 -11.72
N HIS A 75 -3.10 -13.28 -12.05
CA HIS A 75 -2.60 -14.33 -12.93
C HIS A 75 -2.67 -15.66 -12.18
N THR A 76 -3.60 -16.52 -12.57
CA THR A 76 -3.66 -17.86 -12.01
C THR A 76 -2.49 -18.66 -12.56
N THR A 77 -1.63 -19.20 -11.70
CA THR A 77 -0.53 -20.07 -12.12
C THR A 77 -0.99 -21.45 -12.64
N ARG A 78 -2.31 -21.64 -12.74
CA ARG A 78 -3.00 -22.89 -13.08
C ARG A 78 -3.88 -22.79 -14.32
N SER A 79 -3.94 -21.64 -15.00
CA SER A 79 -4.62 -21.58 -16.30
C SER A 79 -3.78 -22.30 -17.35
N TRP A 80 -4.45 -22.91 -18.34
CA TRP A 80 -3.82 -23.59 -19.47
C TRP A 80 -2.78 -22.69 -20.15
N ASP A 81 -3.11 -21.41 -20.35
CA ASP A 81 -2.21 -20.39 -20.89
C ASP A 81 -0.94 -20.19 -20.06
N PHE A 82 -1.07 -20.21 -18.73
CA PHE A 82 0.05 -19.97 -17.82
C PHE A 82 1.06 -21.12 -17.85
N ILE A 83 0.59 -22.36 -17.97
CA ILE A 83 1.45 -23.55 -18.03
C ILE A 83 1.84 -23.94 -19.46
N GLY A 84 1.53 -23.10 -20.45
CA GLY A 84 1.91 -23.30 -21.86
C GLY A 84 1.16 -24.44 -22.55
N LEU A 85 -0.02 -24.82 -22.03
CA LEU A 85 -0.86 -25.82 -22.68
C LEU A 85 -1.87 -25.15 -23.63
N PRO A 86 -2.13 -25.74 -24.80
CA PRO A 86 -3.11 -25.20 -25.74
C PRO A 86 -4.53 -25.25 -25.16
N GLN A 87 -5.26 -24.14 -25.24
CA GLN A 87 -6.67 -24.08 -24.82
C GLN A 87 -7.60 -24.93 -25.70
N GLN A 88 -7.20 -25.19 -26.94
CA GLN A 88 -7.96 -25.96 -27.92
C GLN A 88 -7.10 -27.14 -28.37
N VAL A 89 -7.48 -28.34 -27.92
CA VAL A 89 -6.90 -29.59 -28.43
C VAL A 89 -7.81 -30.07 -29.54
N THR A 90 -7.32 -30.05 -30.78
CA THR A 90 -8.02 -30.70 -31.90
C THR A 90 -7.96 -32.20 -31.67
N ARG A 91 -9.13 -32.84 -31.54
CA ARG A 91 -9.27 -34.27 -31.30
C ARG A 91 -9.10 -35.06 -32.59
#